data_AF-A0A2V6HVQ4-F1
#
_entry.id   AF-A0A2V6HVQ4-F1
#
_cell.length_a   1.000
_cell.length_b   1.000
_cell.length_c   1.000
_cell.angle_alpha   90.00
_cell.angle_beta   90.00
_cell.angle_gamma   90.00
#
_symmetry.space_group_name_H-M   'P 1'
#
loop_
_entity.id
_entity.type
_entity.pdbx_description
1 polymer ?
#
loop_
_entity_poly.entity_id
_entity_poly.type
_entity_poly.pdbx_seq_one_letter_code
_entity_poly.pdbx_strand_id
1 'polypeptide(L)' 'PTSEDIGLSDMRYAIGGGLRYKLPVGPIRLDYGVNPDPREFEDFGAFHFSFGFAF' A
#
# COMPACT_ATOMS: atom_id res chain seq x y z
N PRO A 1 20.11 28.92 10.63
CA PRO A 1 18.94 28.05 10.88
C PRO A 1 17.76 28.56 10.07
N THR A 2 17.76 28.24 8.77
CA THR A 2 16.60 28.45 7.91
C THR A 2 15.83 27.16 7.97
N SER A 3 14.66 27.20 8.61
CA SER A 3 13.74 26.06 8.63
C SER A 3 13.52 25.64 7.19
N GLU A 4 14.02 24.46 6.84
CA GLU A 4 13.64 23.78 5.61
C GLU A 4 12.12 23.67 5.65
N ASP A 5 11.49 24.41 4.75
CA ASP A 5 10.08 24.25 4.39
C ASP A 5 9.90 22.76 4.14
N ILE A 6 9.33 22.05 5.11
CA ILE A 6 9.02 20.63 4.97
C ILE A 6 7.96 20.61 3.88
N GLY A 7 8.40 20.41 2.63
CA GLY A 7 7.59 20.59 1.44
C GLY A 7 6.40 19.65 1.44
N LEU A 8 5.31 20.09 2.07
CA LEU A 8 4.00 19.43 2.04
C LEU A 8 3.49 19.28 0.59
N SER A 9 4.03 20.06 -0.35
CA SER A 9 3.77 19.93 -1.79
C SER A 9 4.26 18.63 -2.43
N ASP A 10 5.22 17.90 -1.84
CA ASP A 10 5.66 16.62 -2.38
C ASP A 10 5.08 15.42 -1.60
N MET A 11 4.07 15.66 -0.76
CA MET A 11 3.31 14.59 -0.12
C MET A 11 2.56 13.77 -1.19
N ARG A 12 2.86 12.48 -1.22
CA ARG A 12 2.16 11.50 -2.05
C ARG A 12 1.08 10.82 -1.22
N TYR A 13 -0.10 10.69 -1.80
CA TYR A 13 -1.23 10.02 -1.18
C TYR A 13 -1.50 8.74 -1.94
N ALA A 14 -1.47 7.60 -1.25
CA ALA A 14 -1.93 6.33 -1.78
C ALA A 14 -3.21 5.93 -1.06
N ILE A 15 -4.17 5.35 -1.78
CA ILE A 15 -5.38 4.76 -1.20
C ILE A 15 -5.31 3.26 -1.44
N GLY A 16 -5.37 2.48 -0.37
CA GLY A 16 -5.34 1.03 -0.46
C GLY A 16 -6.37 0.38 0.43
N GLY A 17 -6.90 -0.75 -0.04
CA GLY A 17 -7.77 -1.65 0.71
C GLY A 17 -7.07 -2.96 0.98
N GLY A 18 -7.10 -3.43 2.23
CA GLY A 18 -6.61 -4.74 2.64
C GLY A 18 -7.75 -5.66 3.07
N LEU A 19 -7.85 -6.84 2.47
CA LEU A 19 -8.71 -7.92 2.91
C LEU A 19 -7.89 -8.96 3.68
N ARG A 20 -8.23 -9.16 4.95
CA ARG A 20 -7.62 -10.18 5.80
C ARG A 20 -8.65 -11.23 6.18
N TYR A 21 -8.44 -12.45 5.73
CA TYR A 21 -9.31 -13.58 6.03
C TYR A 21 -8.58 -14.60 6.89
N LYS A 22 -9.15 -14.95 8.03
CA LYS A 22 -8.64 -16.04 8.88
C LYS A 22 -9.40 -17.31 8.52
N LEU A 23 -8.80 -18.18 7.72
CA LEU A 23 -9.34 -19.51 7.50
C LEU A 23 -8.81 -20.48 8.57
N PRO A 24 -9.55 -21.56 8.88
CA PRO A 24 -9.07 -22.64 9.74
C PRO A 24 -7.77 -23.27 9.23
N VAL A 25 -7.48 -23.13 7.92
CA VAL A 25 -6.28 -23.68 7.25
C VAL A 25 -5.10 -22.72 7.22
N GLY A 26 -5.28 -21.46 7.65
CA GLY A 26 -4.24 -20.42 7.64
C GLY A 26 -4.78 -19.01 7.32
N PRO A 27 -4.10 -17.95 7.79
CA PRO A 27 -4.43 -16.58 7.43
C PRO A 27 -4.09 -16.27 5.96
N ILE A 28 -5.07 -15.73 5.23
CA ILE A 28 -4.89 -15.09 3.92
C ILE A 28 -4.90 -13.56 4.10
N ARG A 29 -4.00 -12.89 3.40
CA ARG A 29 -3.98 -11.42 3.27
C ARG A 29 -3.89 -11.04 1.79
N LEU A 30 -4.87 -10.27 1.33
CA LEU A 30 -4.79 -9.52 0.08
C LEU A 30 -4.71 -8.04 0.44
N ASP A 31 -3.70 -7.35 -0.07
CA ASP A 31 -3.60 -5.90 0.02
C ASP A 31 -3.58 -5.34 -1.40
N TYR A 32 -4.46 -4.40 -1.70
CA TYR A 32 -4.53 -3.71 -2.98
C TYR A 32 -4.40 -2.21 -2.75
N GLY A 33 -3.22 -1.67 -3.07
CA GLY A 33 -2.95 -0.24 -3.03
C GLY A 33 -3.06 0.36 -4.42
N VAL A 34 -3.79 1.44 -4.57
CA VAL A 34 -3.84 2.24 -5.80
C VAL A 34 -3.32 3.64 -5.52
N ASN A 35 -2.53 4.15 -6.44
CA ASN A 35 -1.99 5.50 -6.36
C ASN A 35 -2.92 6.42 -7.17
N PRO A 36 -3.71 7.31 -6.52
CA PRO A 36 -4.65 8.20 -7.20
C PRO A 36 -3.98 9.29 -8.05
N ASP A 37 -2.67 9.55 -7.85
CA ASP A 37 -1.88 10.48 -8.66
C ASP A 37 -0.56 9.82 -9.15
N PRO A 38 -0.63 8.81 -10.03
CA PRO A 38 0.55 8.17 -10.59
C PRO A 38 1.15 9.05 -11.69
N ARG A 39 2.44 9.37 -11.58
CA ARG A 39 3.18 10.08 -12.63
C ARG A 39 3.42 9.20 -13.85
N GLU A 40 3.75 9.82 -14.99
CA GLU A 40 4.33 9.10 -16.12
C GLU A 40 5.53 8.28 -15.61
N PHE A 41 5.50 6.95 -15.83
CA PHE A 41 6.45 5.94 -15.36
C PHE A 41 6.28 5.39 -13.92
N GLU A 42 5.23 5.77 -13.19
CA GLU A 42 4.92 5.17 -11.87
C GLU A 42 3.77 4.15 -11.98
N ASP A 43 3.87 3.03 -11.27
CA ASP A 43 2.82 2.00 -11.28
C ASP A 43 1.55 2.54 -10.60
N PHE A 44 0.42 2.45 -11.32
CA PHE A 44 -0.91 2.91 -10.88
C PHE A 44 -1.39 2.20 -9.60
N GLY A 45 -0.84 1.02 -9.29
CA GLY A 45 -1.18 0.30 -8.08
C GLY A 45 -0.27 -0.89 -7.82
N ALA A 46 -0.22 -1.27 -6.54
CA ALA A 46 0.48 -2.45 -6.05
C ALA A 46 -0.52 -3.47 -5.52
N PHE A 47 -0.49 -4.68 -6.08
CA PHE A 47 -1.23 -5.82 -5.56
C PHE A 47 -0.29 -6.73 -4.79
N HIS A 48 -0.58 -6.94 -3.50
CA HIS A 48 0.15 -7.85 -2.63
C HIS A 48 -0.78 -8.99 -2.19
N PHE A 49 -0.35 -10.22 -2.46
CA PHE A 49 -1.00 -11.43 -1.96
C PHE A 49 -0.04 -12.18 -1.05
N SER A 50 -0.52 -12.56 0.14
CA SER A 50 0.26 -13.35 1.09
C SER A 50 -0.61 -14.43 1.71
N PHE A 51 -0.09 -15.66 1.72
CA PHE A 51 -0.68 -16.80 2.39
C PHE A 51 0.35 -17.36 3.37
N GLY A 52 -0.02 -17.46 4.65
CA GLY A 52 0.83 -18.03 5.69
C GLY A 52 0.23 -19.33 6.22
N PHE A 53 1.02 -20.39 6.23
CA PHE A 53 0.72 -21.59 7.01
C PHE A 53 1.48 -21.45 8.34
N ALA A 54 0.76 -21.31 9.45
CA ALA A 54 1.39 -21.41 10.77
C ALA A 54 1.67 -22.88 11.02
N PHE A 55 2.94 -23.27 10.95
CA PHE A 55 3.40 -24.60 11.36
C PHE A 55 3.49 -24.69 12.89
#